data_AF-A0A6L7YP18-F1
#
_entry.id   AF-A0A6L7YP18-F1
#
_cell.length_a   1.000
_cell.length_b   1.000
_cell.length_c   1.000
_cell.angle_alpha   90.00
_cell.angle_beta   90.00
_cell.angle_gamma   90.00
#
_symmetry.space_group_name_H-M   'P 1'
#
loop_
_entity.id
_entity.type
_entity.pdbx_description
1 polymer ?
#
loop_
_entity_poly.entity_id
_entity_poly.type
_entity_poly.pdbx_seq_one_letter_code
_entity_poly.pdbx_strand_id
1 'polypeptide(L)'
;MATHPSMNDFFQQLDKWRHFPAFPLEARSEVFFALFLPTVLEAHFKIGIKPQIIPQFPLKQESEGEEEDYNLFDKVDFFALSNNDECAFLIELKTDMKSRRSDQDDYLTNAIGKGMCRILHDFKEMSKSKNDKRARQKYFHMAHALSEFGLIGLPSNLKDTMYAAHSQGVYELIDDICILRSPELKVVYVQPYQSDEDKCGDKRFSYIYFDEFADIVESQGDMGGLFAGYLRKWIEDPAKSPPR
;
A
#
# COMPACT_ATOMS: atom_id res chain seq x y z
N MET A 1 -4.83 40.49 10.57
CA MET A 1 -5.42 39.15 10.84
C MET A 1 -4.40 38.11 10.42
N ALA A 2 -4.08 37.14 11.26
CA ALA A 2 -3.17 36.07 10.87
C ALA A 2 -3.89 35.17 9.84
N THR A 3 -3.30 35.00 8.66
CA THR A 3 -3.80 34.07 7.65
C THR A 3 -3.54 32.64 8.12
N HIS A 4 -4.58 31.81 8.16
CA HIS A 4 -4.43 30.39 8.48
C HIS A 4 -3.68 29.66 7.36
N PRO A 5 -2.83 28.67 7.67
CA PRO A 5 -2.16 27.86 6.65
C PRO A 5 -3.17 27.16 5.74
N SER A 6 -2.93 27.22 4.43
CA SER A 6 -3.69 26.55 3.37
C SER A 6 -3.10 25.19 3.01
N MET A 7 -3.83 24.40 2.22
CA MET A 7 -3.32 23.14 1.67
C MET A 7 -2.12 23.37 0.74
N ASN A 8 -2.11 24.48 0.00
CA ASN A 8 -0.98 24.87 -0.81
C ASN A 8 0.26 25.14 0.06
N ASP A 9 0.11 25.83 1.18
CA ASP A 9 1.23 26.07 2.11
C ASP A 9 1.83 24.76 2.64
N PHE A 10 0.97 23.76 2.90
CA PHE A 10 1.42 22.42 3.28
C PHE A 10 2.26 21.76 2.17
N PHE A 11 1.78 21.75 0.92
CA PHE A 11 2.55 21.16 -0.18
C PHE A 11 3.82 21.95 -0.53
N GLN A 12 3.81 23.28 -0.45
CA GLN A 12 5.02 24.10 -0.55
C GLN A 12 6.04 23.67 0.51
N GLN A 13 5.57 23.37 1.72
CA GLN A 13 6.44 22.94 2.80
C GLN A 13 7.03 21.55 2.54
N LEU A 14 6.24 20.60 2.01
CA LEU A 14 6.73 19.29 1.58
C LEU A 14 7.74 19.39 0.44
N ASP A 15 7.47 20.22 -0.57
CA ASP A 15 8.40 20.44 -1.69
C ASP A 15 9.73 21.01 -1.20
N LYS A 16 9.69 22.00 -0.29
CA LYS A 16 10.91 22.51 0.33
C LYS A 16 11.64 21.43 1.13
N TRP A 17 10.93 20.67 1.96
CA TRP A 17 11.54 19.69 2.84
C TRP A 17 12.13 18.48 2.13
N ARG A 18 11.64 18.12 0.94
CA ARG A 18 12.22 17.01 0.15
C ARG A 18 13.67 17.28 -0.28
N HIS A 19 14.14 18.53 -0.21
CA HIS A 19 15.53 18.92 -0.47
C HIS A 19 16.44 18.76 0.76
N PHE A 20 15.88 18.47 1.94
CA PHE A 20 16.67 18.24 3.14
C PHE A 20 17.17 16.79 3.21
N PRO A 21 18.40 16.57 3.72
CA PRO A 21 18.93 15.23 3.89
C PRO A 21 17.97 14.32 4.67
N ALA A 22 17.74 13.13 4.12
CA ALA A 22 16.92 12.08 4.74
C ALA A 22 15.47 12.47 5.08
N PHE A 23 14.91 13.53 4.48
CA PHE A 23 13.49 13.85 4.66
C PHE A 23 12.60 12.81 3.96
N PRO A 24 11.68 12.13 4.68
CA PRO A 24 10.88 11.04 4.11
C PRO A 24 9.62 11.59 3.43
N LEU A 25 9.72 12.05 2.18
CA LEU A 25 8.57 12.61 1.45
C LEU A 25 7.44 11.58 1.26
N GLU A 26 7.77 10.33 0.93
CA GLU A 26 6.85 9.18 0.82
C GLU A 26 5.85 9.14 1.99
N ALA A 27 6.32 8.90 3.21
CA ALA A 27 5.47 8.75 4.40
C ALA A 27 4.67 10.02 4.77
N ARG A 28 5.06 11.19 4.24
CA ARG A 28 4.38 12.47 4.51
C ARG A 28 3.36 12.84 3.44
N SER A 29 3.43 12.20 2.27
CA SER A 29 2.55 12.44 1.13
C SER A 29 1.67 11.24 0.78
N GLU A 30 1.93 10.06 1.36
CA GLU A 30 1.23 8.79 1.08
C GLU A 30 -0.30 8.92 1.11
N VAL A 31 -0.86 9.73 2.02
CA VAL A 31 -2.30 9.92 2.15
C VAL A 31 -2.92 10.55 0.90
N PHE A 32 -2.21 11.44 0.21
CA PHE A 32 -2.71 12.06 -1.03
C PHE A 32 -2.69 11.07 -2.18
N PHE A 33 -1.66 10.21 -2.25
CA PHE A 33 -1.68 9.09 -3.19
C PHE A 33 -2.87 8.16 -2.91
N ALA A 34 -3.06 7.75 -1.65
CA ALA A 34 -4.18 6.88 -1.24
C ALA A 34 -5.56 7.41 -1.65
N LEU A 35 -5.78 8.73 -1.56
CA LEU A 35 -7.05 9.36 -1.92
C LEU A 35 -7.37 9.23 -3.41
N PHE A 36 -6.37 9.27 -4.28
CA PHE A 36 -6.57 9.25 -5.74
C PHE A 36 -6.24 7.89 -6.40
N LEU A 37 -5.58 6.98 -5.67
CA LEU A 37 -5.16 5.68 -6.17
C LEU A 37 -6.29 4.89 -6.86
N PRO A 38 -7.54 4.80 -6.34
CA PRO A 38 -8.61 4.09 -7.03
C PRO A 38 -8.86 4.62 -8.45
N THR A 39 -8.98 5.94 -8.60
CA THR A 39 -9.20 6.60 -9.90
C THR A 39 -8.02 6.40 -10.84
N VAL A 40 -6.79 6.51 -10.31
CA VAL A 40 -5.56 6.34 -11.11
C VAL A 40 -5.41 4.89 -11.59
N LEU A 41 -5.62 3.91 -10.72
CA LEU A 41 -5.58 2.50 -11.09
C LEU A 41 -6.67 2.15 -12.12
N GLU A 42 -7.88 2.70 -11.97
CA GLU A 42 -8.96 2.49 -12.94
C GLU A 42 -8.61 3.07 -14.31
N ALA A 43 -8.05 4.28 -14.34
CA ALA A 43 -7.60 4.91 -15.57
C ALA A 43 -6.43 4.15 -16.22
N HIS A 44 -5.48 3.63 -15.43
CA HIS A 44 -4.32 2.90 -15.93
C HIS A 44 -4.68 1.51 -16.47
N PHE A 45 -5.40 0.71 -15.69
CA PHE A 45 -5.73 -0.68 -16.02
C PHE A 45 -7.02 -0.85 -16.84
N LYS A 46 -7.83 0.22 -16.98
CA LYS A 46 -9.14 0.19 -17.66
C LYS A 46 -10.11 -0.83 -17.03
N ILE A 47 -10.01 -1.02 -15.72
CA ILE A 47 -10.93 -1.84 -14.93
C ILE A 47 -11.44 -1.05 -13.74
N GLY A 48 -12.69 -1.25 -13.33
CA GLY A 48 -13.21 -0.57 -12.14
C GLY A 48 -12.47 -1.00 -10.88
N ILE A 49 -12.15 -0.05 -10.01
CA ILE A 49 -11.45 -0.28 -8.73
C ILE A 49 -12.36 0.05 -7.56
N LYS A 50 -12.30 -0.75 -6.49
CA LYS A 50 -13.06 -0.44 -5.27
C LYS A 50 -12.50 0.84 -4.64
N PRO A 51 -13.36 1.71 -4.08
CA PRO A 51 -12.91 2.98 -3.52
C PRO A 51 -12.07 2.82 -2.24
N GLN A 52 -12.16 1.66 -1.56
CA GLN A 52 -11.36 1.40 -0.36
C GLN A 52 -9.93 1.00 -0.73
N ILE A 53 -8.97 1.50 0.04
CA ILE A 53 -7.55 1.15 -0.01
C ILE A 53 -7.12 0.73 1.39
N ILE A 54 -6.28 -0.30 1.48
CA ILE A 54 -5.63 -0.69 2.73
C ILE A 54 -4.18 -0.18 2.69
N PRO A 55 -3.77 0.72 3.60
CA PRO A 55 -2.39 1.13 3.70
C PRO A 55 -1.55 0.09 4.45
N GLN A 56 -0.25 0.05 4.16
CA GLN A 56 0.77 -0.69 4.92
C GLN A 56 0.42 -2.19 5.03
N PHE A 57 0.14 -2.82 3.88
CA PHE A 57 -0.33 -4.20 3.79
C PHE A 57 0.82 -5.19 4.10
N PRO A 58 0.68 -6.07 5.09
CA PRO A 58 1.78 -6.93 5.53
C PRO A 58 1.98 -8.12 4.58
N LEU A 59 3.24 -8.39 4.23
CA LEU A 59 3.67 -9.57 3.49
C LEU A 59 4.67 -10.37 4.33
N LYS A 60 4.41 -11.67 4.51
CA LYS A 60 5.33 -12.55 5.24
C LYS A 60 6.57 -12.82 4.39
N GLN A 61 7.75 -12.54 4.96
CA GLN A 61 9.03 -12.90 4.35
C GLN A 61 9.20 -14.42 4.38
N GLU A 62 9.90 -14.97 3.38
CA GLU A 62 10.38 -16.35 3.47
C GLU A 62 11.72 -16.36 4.20
N SER A 63 11.86 -17.21 5.23
CA SER A 63 13.13 -17.45 5.89
C SER A 63 13.80 -18.66 5.24
N GLU A 64 14.97 -18.49 4.63
CA GLU A 64 15.73 -19.58 3.98
C GLU A 64 16.56 -20.44 4.96
N GLY A 65 16.22 -20.49 6.26
CA GLY A 65 17.03 -21.18 7.29
C GLY A 65 16.23 -22.00 8.30
N GLU A 66 16.88 -23.06 8.82
CA GLU A 66 16.34 -23.96 9.87
C GLU A 66 16.41 -23.36 11.30
N GLU A 67 17.00 -22.18 11.47
CA GLU A 67 17.13 -21.52 12.77
C GLU A 67 16.07 -20.43 12.96
N GLU A 68 15.17 -20.70 13.90
CA GLU A 68 14.13 -19.82 14.48
C GLU A 68 13.35 -18.92 13.52
N ASP A 69 12.09 -19.31 13.32
CA ASP A 69 10.98 -18.65 12.63
C ASP A 69 10.71 -17.23 13.17
N TYR A 70 11.62 -16.30 12.92
CA TYR A 70 11.35 -14.88 13.06
C TYR A 70 10.28 -14.57 12.02
N ASN A 71 9.04 -14.35 12.49
CA ASN A 71 7.92 -13.85 11.71
C ASN A 71 8.24 -12.43 11.21
N LEU A 72 9.22 -12.30 10.31
CA LEU A 72 9.58 -11.08 9.64
C LEU A 72 8.55 -10.83 8.54
N PHE A 73 8.19 -9.57 8.41
CA PHE A 73 7.22 -9.13 7.43
C PHE A 73 7.67 -7.84 6.81
N ASP A 74 7.58 -7.80 5.49
CA ASP A 74 7.62 -6.56 4.75
C ASP A 74 6.22 -5.94 4.74
N LYS A 75 6.16 -4.69 4.33
CA LYS A 75 4.91 -3.99 4.09
C LYS A 75 4.98 -3.36 2.74
N VAL A 76 3.90 -3.53 1.99
CA VAL A 76 3.65 -2.76 0.77
C VAL A 76 2.83 -1.55 1.15
N ASP A 77 3.11 -0.40 0.54
CA ASP A 77 2.48 0.86 0.93
C ASP A 77 0.95 0.81 0.81
N PHE A 78 0.41 0.16 -0.23
CA PHE A 78 -1.03 -0.01 -0.38
C PHE A 78 -1.46 -1.35 -0.95
N PHE A 79 -2.70 -1.73 -0.63
CA PHE A 79 -3.44 -2.80 -1.26
C PHE A 79 -4.78 -2.29 -1.79
N ALA A 80 -5.13 -2.68 -3.02
CA ALA A 80 -6.40 -2.38 -3.67
C ALA A 80 -7.01 -3.62 -4.33
N LEU A 81 -8.32 -3.59 -4.58
CA LEU A 81 -9.05 -4.66 -5.25
C LEU A 81 -9.94 -4.08 -6.35
N SER A 82 -9.97 -4.76 -7.50
CA SER A 82 -10.91 -4.48 -8.59
C SER A 82 -12.37 -4.68 -8.16
N ASN A 83 -13.30 -3.98 -8.81
CA ASN A 83 -14.72 -4.02 -8.47
C ASN A 83 -15.36 -5.40 -8.70
N ASN A 84 -14.83 -6.19 -9.63
CA ASN A 84 -15.26 -7.57 -9.91
C ASN A 84 -14.52 -8.62 -9.06
N ASP A 85 -13.62 -8.20 -8.18
CA ASP A 85 -12.81 -9.05 -7.29
C ASP A 85 -11.88 -10.03 -8.04
N GLU A 86 -11.52 -9.75 -9.30
CA GLU A 86 -10.68 -10.64 -10.12
C GLU A 86 -9.19 -10.28 -10.02
N CYS A 87 -8.87 -9.00 -9.82
CA CYS A 87 -7.49 -8.51 -9.66
C CYS A 87 -7.31 -7.80 -8.32
N ALA A 88 -6.25 -8.16 -7.60
CA ALA A 88 -5.72 -7.47 -6.43
C ALA A 88 -4.39 -6.79 -6.77
N PHE A 89 -4.17 -5.61 -6.21
CA PHE A 89 -3.00 -4.77 -6.49
C PHE A 89 -2.21 -4.56 -5.20
N LEU A 90 -0.94 -4.95 -5.22
CA LEU A 90 0.08 -4.52 -4.26
C LEU A 90 0.78 -3.29 -4.85
N ILE A 91 0.71 -2.16 -4.16
CA ILE A 91 1.16 -0.88 -4.70
C ILE A 91 2.29 -0.33 -3.83
N GLU A 92 3.47 -0.21 -4.41
CA GLU A 92 4.65 0.38 -3.77
C GLU A 92 4.83 1.82 -4.25
N LEU A 93 4.97 2.76 -3.32
CA LEU A 93 5.15 4.17 -3.61
C LEU A 93 6.63 4.54 -3.54
N LYS A 94 7.11 5.23 -4.57
CA LYS A 94 8.42 5.88 -4.61
C LYS A 94 8.25 7.37 -4.87
N THR A 95 8.92 8.20 -4.07
CA THR A 95 8.98 9.67 -4.23
C THR A 95 10.37 10.16 -4.61
N ASP A 96 11.38 9.28 -4.54
CA ASP A 96 12.72 9.48 -5.07
C ASP A 96 13.13 8.18 -5.78
N MET A 97 13.64 8.26 -7.01
CA MET A 97 14.05 7.06 -7.74
C MET A 97 15.21 6.32 -7.07
N LYS A 98 16.00 6.99 -6.22
CA LYS A 98 17.05 6.33 -5.42
C LYS A 98 16.50 5.50 -4.25
N SER A 99 15.20 5.58 -3.94
CA SER A 99 14.61 4.83 -2.82
C SER A 99 14.20 3.40 -3.19
N ARG A 100 14.16 3.05 -4.47
CA ARG A 100 13.94 1.67 -4.92
C ARG A 100 15.21 0.82 -4.70
N ARG A 101 15.05 -0.35 -4.08
CA ARG A 101 16.15 -1.28 -3.80
C ARG A 101 15.83 -2.65 -4.40
N SER A 102 16.86 -3.39 -4.82
CA SER A 102 16.74 -4.75 -5.38
C SER A 102 15.95 -5.70 -4.48
N ASP A 103 16.22 -5.68 -3.18
CA ASP A 103 15.58 -6.57 -2.21
C ASP A 103 14.04 -6.35 -2.16
N GLN A 104 13.57 -5.16 -2.56
CA GLN A 104 12.13 -4.89 -2.65
C GLN A 104 11.49 -5.59 -3.84
N ASP A 105 12.17 -5.56 -4.98
CA ASP A 105 11.74 -6.27 -6.18
C ASP A 105 11.70 -7.79 -5.92
N ASP A 106 12.63 -8.32 -5.11
CA ASP A 106 12.68 -9.73 -4.74
C ASP A 106 11.46 -10.17 -3.90
N TYR A 107 11.12 -9.45 -2.82
CA TYR A 107 9.97 -9.86 -2.00
C TYR A 107 8.64 -9.67 -2.74
N LEU A 108 8.51 -8.63 -3.59
CA LEU A 108 7.31 -8.41 -4.41
C LEU A 108 7.19 -9.48 -5.51
N THR A 109 8.30 -9.87 -6.12
CA THR A 109 8.37 -11.02 -7.02
C THR A 109 7.91 -12.30 -6.34
N ASN A 110 8.37 -12.55 -5.11
CA ASN A 110 7.96 -13.70 -4.32
C ASN A 110 6.47 -13.64 -3.98
N ALA A 111 5.94 -12.46 -3.67
CA ALA A 111 4.50 -12.28 -3.43
C ALA A 111 3.67 -12.65 -4.66
N ILE A 112 4.08 -12.24 -5.87
CA ILE A 112 3.44 -12.66 -7.13
C ILE A 112 3.49 -14.18 -7.27
N GLY A 113 4.64 -14.81 -7.04
CA GLY A 113 4.81 -16.26 -7.11
C GLY A 113 3.93 -17.04 -6.13
N LYS A 114 3.76 -16.52 -4.90
CA LYS A 114 2.87 -17.09 -3.86
C LYS A 114 1.39 -16.98 -4.23
N GLY A 115 1.00 -15.89 -4.88
CA GLY A 115 -0.39 -15.56 -5.19
C GLY A 115 -1.22 -15.18 -3.96
N MET A 116 -2.41 -14.64 -4.21
CA MET A 116 -3.23 -14.03 -3.16
C MET A 116 -3.71 -15.03 -2.10
N CYS A 117 -4.05 -16.26 -2.48
CA CYS A 117 -4.49 -17.31 -1.54
C CYS A 117 -3.44 -17.55 -0.44
N ARG A 118 -2.17 -17.70 -0.83
CA ARG A 118 -1.10 -17.94 0.13
C ARG A 118 -0.85 -16.71 1.00
N ILE A 119 -0.89 -15.50 0.43
CA ILE A 119 -0.77 -14.24 1.19
C ILE A 119 -1.86 -14.12 2.26
N LEU A 120 -3.11 -14.49 1.96
CA LEU A 120 -4.21 -14.47 2.93
C LEU A 120 -4.02 -15.52 4.04
N HIS A 121 -3.50 -16.70 3.69
CA HIS A 121 -3.10 -17.71 4.67
C HIS A 121 -1.98 -17.20 5.59
N ASP A 122 -0.93 -16.62 5.02
CA ASP A 122 0.18 -16.02 5.78
C ASP A 122 -0.34 -14.89 6.69
N PHE A 123 -1.28 -14.06 6.23
CA PHE A 123 -1.95 -13.04 7.05
C PHE A 123 -2.68 -13.63 8.25
N LYS A 124 -3.39 -14.74 8.07
CA LYS A 124 -4.08 -15.45 9.15
C LYS A 124 -3.09 -15.99 10.18
N GLU A 125 -2.00 -16.63 9.74
CA GLU A 125 -0.91 -17.09 10.62
C GLU A 125 -0.28 -15.93 11.39
N MET A 126 0.00 -14.81 10.70
CA MET A 126 0.54 -13.60 11.32
C MET A 126 -0.41 -13.01 12.36
N SER A 127 -1.71 -13.03 12.10
CA SER A 127 -2.72 -12.55 13.05
C SER A 127 -2.73 -13.42 14.32
N LYS A 128 -2.55 -14.73 14.15
CA LYS A 128 -2.50 -15.72 15.24
C LYS A 128 -1.22 -15.61 16.07
N SER A 129 -0.07 -15.32 15.48
CA SER A 129 1.21 -15.27 16.20
C SER A 129 1.35 -14.05 17.14
N LYS A 130 0.41 -13.10 17.10
CA LYS A 130 0.45 -11.92 17.98
C LYS A 130 -0.05 -12.25 19.39
N ASN A 131 0.87 -12.27 20.35
CA ASN A 131 0.57 -12.45 21.77
C ASN A 131 0.06 -11.16 22.44
N ASP A 132 0.36 -9.99 21.88
CA ASP A 132 -0.16 -8.71 22.37
C ASP A 132 -1.61 -8.45 21.92
N LYS A 133 -2.48 -8.06 22.87
CA LYS A 133 -3.89 -7.79 22.61
C LYS A 133 -4.09 -6.61 21.66
N ARG A 134 -3.28 -5.55 21.77
CA ARG A 134 -3.41 -4.37 20.89
C ARG A 134 -3.02 -4.71 19.46
N ALA A 135 -1.95 -5.49 19.28
CA ALA A 135 -1.56 -6.01 17.98
C ALA A 135 -2.68 -6.86 17.36
N ARG A 136 -3.25 -7.83 18.10
CA ARG A 136 -4.39 -8.62 17.59
C ARG A 136 -5.58 -7.76 17.17
N GLN A 137 -5.92 -6.72 17.94
CA GLN A 137 -6.99 -5.79 17.58
C GLN A 137 -6.69 -5.03 16.29
N LYS A 138 -5.44 -4.62 16.05
CA LYS A 138 -5.04 -4.01 14.76
C LYS A 138 -5.17 -5.00 13.59
N TYR A 139 -4.73 -6.25 13.77
CA TYR A 139 -4.92 -7.30 12.76
C TYR A 139 -6.40 -7.64 12.54
N PHE A 140 -7.25 -7.55 13.57
CA PHE A 140 -8.69 -7.67 13.40
C PHE A 140 -9.28 -6.57 12.50
N HIS A 141 -8.85 -5.31 12.67
CA HIS A 141 -9.28 -4.24 11.77
C HIS A 141 -8.87 -4.50 10.32
N MET A 142 -7.64 -5.01 10.11
CA MET A 142 -7.18 -5.44 8.79
C MET A 142 -8.03 -6.60 8.23
N ALA A 143 -8.33 -7.61 9.06
CA ALA A 143 -9.17 -8.74 8.68
C ALA A 143 -10.60 -8.29 8.34
N HIS A 144 -11.14 -7.30 9.04
CA HIS A 144 -12.43 -6.70 8.72
C HIS A 144 -12.40 -6.04 7.34
N ALA A 145 -11.37 -5.22 7.05
CA ALA A 145 -11.23 -4.59 5.74
C ALA A 145 -11.10 -5.63 4.60
N LEU A 146 -10.33 -6.71 4.82
CA LEU A 146 -10.25 -7.84 3.89
C LEU A 146 -11.58 -8.57 3.71
N SER A 147 -12.41 -8.61 4.74
CA SER A 147 -13.76 -9.19 4.67
C SER A 147 -14.74 -8.28 3.92
N GLU A 148 -14.64 -6.96 4.09
CA GLU A 148 -15.40 -5.97 3.31
C GLU A 148 -15.02 -6.01 1.82
N PHE A 149 -13.78 -6.39 1.51
CA PHE A 149 -13.36 -6.72 0.15
C PHE A 149 -13.89 -8.07 -0.37
N GLY A 150 -14.51 -8.89 0.48
CA GLY A 150 -14.99 -10.22 0.10
C GLY A 150 -13.89 -11.26 -0.09
N LEU A 151 -12.66 -10.98 0.39
CA LEU A 151 -11.53 -11.90 0.28
C LEU A 151 -11.55 -12.97 1.36
N ILE A 152 -12.02 -12.63 2.56
CA ILE A 152 -12.13 -13.54 3.69
C ILE A 152 -13.50 -13.46 4.39
N GLY A 153 -13.91 -14.57 4.99
CA GLY A 153 -15.05 -14.66 5.88
C GLY A 153 -14.60 -14.65 7.33
N LEU A 154 -15.24 -13.82 8.16
CA LEU A 154 -14.96 -13.75 9.59
C LEU A 154 -16.02 -14.50 10.39
N PRO A 155 -15.66 -15.22 11.47
CA PRO A 155 -16.63 -15.75 12.41
C PRO A 155 -17.45 -14.62 13.04
N SER A 156 -18.76 -14.85 13.17
CA SER A 156 -19.72 -13.84 13.64
C SER A 156 -19.40 -13.28 15.04
N ASN A 157 -18.82 -14.10 15.91
CA ASN A 157 -18.45 -13.74 17.29
C ASN A 157 -16.98 -13.29 17.45
N LEU A 158 -16.20 -13.20 16.37
CA LEU A 158 -14.78 -12.81 16.44
C LEU A 158 -14.62 -11.40 17.00
N LYS A 159 -15.45 -10.44 16.56
CA LYS A 159 -15.42 -9.05 17.03
C LYS A 159 -15.60 -8.99 18.55
N ASP A 160 -16.67 -9.58 19.07
CA ASP A 160 -17.00 -9.52 20.49
C ASP A 160 -15.90 -10.16 21.35
N THR A 161 -15.36 -11.28 20.89
CA THR A 161 -14.26 -12.01 21.55
C THR A 161 -12.97 -11.20 21.56
N MET A 162 -12.67 -10.46 20.47
CA MET A 162 -11.46 -9.65 20.33
C MET A 162 -11.42 -8.47 21.32
N TYR A 163 -12.58 -7.91 21.68
CA TYR A 163 -12.68 -6.78 22.61
C TYR A 163 -13.09 -7.17 24.04
N ALA A 164 -13.48 -8.43 24.28
CA ALA A 164 -13.79 -8.93 25.62
C ALA A 164 -12.62 -8.74 26.62
N ALA A 165 -12.94 -8.64 27.91
CA ALA A 165 -11.94 -8.55 28.98
C ALA A 165 -11.03 -9.79 29.01
N HIS A 166 -11.62 -10.97 28.79
CA HIS A 166 -10.94 -12.25 28.66
C HIS A 166 -11.12 -12.78 27.24
N SER A 167 -10.02 -12.85 26.47
CA SER A 167 -10.02 -13.26 25.06
C SER A 167 -9.80 -14.78 24.90
N GLN A 168 -10.45 -15.60 25.73
CA GLN A 168 -10.38 -17.05 25.57
C GLN A 168 -11.08 -17.46 24.27
N GLY A 169 -10.50 -18.39 23.51
CA GLY A 169 -11.08 -18.84 22.24
C GLY A 169 -10.70 -17.97 21.02
N VAL A 170 -9.92 -16.90 21.19
CA VAL A 170 -9.62 -15.97 20.08
C VAL A 170 -8.77 -16.62 18.99
N TYR A 171 -7.89 -17.55 19.34
CA TYR A 171 -6.99 -18.20 18.37
C TYR A 171 -7.75 -19.19 17.49
N GLU A 172 -8.71 -19.90 18.09
CA GLU A 172 -9.64 -20.80 17.41
C GLU A 172 -10.52 -20.02 16.43
N LEU A 173 -11.03 -18.85 16.84
CA LEU A 173 -11.79 -17.98 15.93
C LEU A 173 -10.92 -17.38 14.81
N ILE A 174 -9.63 -17.11 15.05
CA ILE A 174 -8.72 -16.74 13.96
C ILE A 174 -8.53 -17.93 13.01
N ASP A 175 -8.42 -19.15 13.53
CA ASP A 175 -8.34 -20.38 12.73
C ASP A 175 -9.61 -20.65 11.90
N ASP A 176 -10.76 -20.12 12.31
CA ASP A 176 -12.02 -20.24 11.57
C ASP A 176 -12.19 -19.17 10.48
N ILE A 177 -11.25 -18.22 10.33
CA ILE A 177 -11.23 -17.31 9.19
C ILE A 177 -11.06 -18.11 7.91
N CYS A 178 -12.02 -17.95 6.99
CA CYS A 178 -12.07 -18.65 5.71
C CYS A 178 -11.63 -17.74 4.58
N ILE A 179 -10.80 -18.25 3.65
CA ILE A 179 -10.49 -17.54 2.41
C ILE A 179 -11.64 -17.79 1.43
N LEU A 180 -12.28 -16.72 0.96
CA LEU A 180 -13.43 -16.78 0.08
C LEU A 180 -13.03 -16.67 -1.39
N ARG A 181 -11.98 -15.89 -1.67
CA ARG A 181 -11.50 -15.60 -3.03
C ARG A 181 -9.98 -15.46 -3.09
N SER A 182 -9.42 -15.73 -4.25
CA SER A 182 -8.01 -15.52 -4.56
C SER A 182 -7.87 -14.84 -5.92
N PRO A 183 -8.01 -13.50 -5.98
CA PRO A 183 -7.79 -12.75 -7.22
C PRO A 183 -6.38 -12.94 -7.77
N GLU A 184 -6.22 -12.64 -9.06
CA GLU A 184 -4.91 -12.44 -9.69
C GLU A 184 -4.18 -11.31 -8.97
N LEU A 185 -2.92 -11.54 -8.60
CA LEU A 185 -2.11 -10.55 -7.91
C LEU A 185 -1.25 -9.78 -8.91
N LYS A 186 -1.32 -8.45 -8.85
CA LYS A 186 -0.50 -7.52 -9.63
C LYS A 186 0.30 -6.63 -8.70
N VAL A 187 1.54 -6.34 -9.07
CA VAL A 187 2.40 -5.38 -8.36
C VAL A 187 2.52 -4.12 -9.20
N VAL A 188 2.33 -2.97 -8.55
CA VAL A 188 2.32 -1.66 -9.18
C VAL A 188 3.29 -0.75 -8.45
N TYR A 189 4.23 -0.15 -9.16
CA TYR A 189 5.04 0.94 -8.64
C TYR A 189 4.41 2.28 -9.03
N VAL A 190 4.27 3.19 -8.06
CA VAL A 190 3.96 4.59 -8.32
C VAL A 190 5.23 5.39 -8.09
N GLN A 191 5.80 6.02 -9.11
CA GLN A 191 7.14 6.62 -8.99
C GLN A 191 7.37 7.87 -9.86
N PRO A 192 8.41 8.69 -9.60
CA PRO A 192 8.56 9.99 -10.26
C PRO A 192 8.71 9.93 -11.79
N TYR A 193 9.52 9.01 -12.31
CA TYR A 193 9.79 8.90 -13.75
C TYR A 193 10.25 7.51 -14.16
N GLN A 194 10.22 7.24 -15.47
CA GLN A 194 10.71 5.99 -16.03
C GLN A 194 12.24 5.89 -15.94
N SER A 195 12.74 4.87 -15.23
CA SER A 195 14.15 4.51 -15.22
C SER A 195 14.51 3.54 -16.37
N ASP A 196 15.81 3.36 -16.62
CA ASP A 196 16.26 2.30 -17.53
C ASP A 196 16.04 0.90 -16.94
N GLU A 197 16.02 0.79 -15.61
CA GLU A 197 15.64 -0.45 -14.91
C GLU A 197 14.19 -0.81 -15.20
N ASP A 198 13.27 0.15 -15.34
CA ASP A 198 11.87 -0.15 -15.68
C ASP A 198 11.73 -0.71 -17.10
N LYS A 199 12.54 -0.20 -18.06
CA LYS A 199 12.47 -0.60 -19.48
C LYS A 199 12.97 -2.02 -19.70
N CYS A 200 14.01 -2.40 -18.98
CA CYS A 200 14.65 -3.71 -19.07
C CYS A 200 14.21 -4.66 -17.95
N GLY A 201 13.42 -4.14 -17.00
CA GLY A 201 13.10 -4.81 -15.74
C GLY A 201 12.03 -5.87 -15.87
N ASP A 202 11.62 -6.35 -14.71
CA ASP A 202 10.65 -7.41 -14.62
C ASP A 202 9.29 -7.00 -15.19
N LYS A 203 8.84 -7.71 -16.24
CA LYS A 203 7.54 -7.49 -16.88
C LYS A 203 6.36 -7.85 -15.99
N ARG A 204 6.60 -8.47 -14.83
CA ARG A 204 5.58 -8.76 -13.81
C ARG A 204 5.15 -7.50 -13.05
N PHE A 205 5.93 -6.42 -13.13
CA PHE A 205 5.60 -5.14 -12.51
C PHE A 205 4.92 -4.21 -13.50
N SER A 206 3.93 -3.47 -13.01
CA SER A 206 3.35 -2.32 -13.71
C SER A 206 3.86 -1.03 -13.07
N TYR A 207 3.94 0.05 -13.85
CA TYR A 207 4.48 1.33 -13.41
C TYR A 207 3.51 2.44 -13.75
N ILE A 208 3.19 3.28 -12.77
CA ILE A 208 2.45 4.52 -12.91
C ILE A 208 3.40 5.65 -12.53
N TYR A 209 3.67 6.53 -13.49
CA TYR A 209 4.59 7.64 -13.29
C TYR A 209 3.87 8.89 -12.79
N PHE A 210 4.61 9.83 -12.18
CA PHE A 210 3.99 11.04 -11.61
C PHE A 210 3.36 11.95 -12.65
N ASP A 211 3.84 11.95 -13.90
CA ASP A 211 3.20 12.67 -15.01
C ASP A 211 1.83 12.06 -15.34
N GLU A 212 1.76 10.75 -15.52
CA GLU A 212 0.49 10.03 -15.72
C GLU A 212 -0.46 10.22 -14.54
N PHE A 213 0.03 10.06 -13.30
CA PHE A 213 -0.76 10.26 -12.10
C PHE A 213 -1.31 11.69 -12.04
N ALA A 214 -0.45 12.69 -12.30
CA ALA A 214 -0.85 14.09 -12.33
C ALA A 214 -1.94 14.37 -13.37
N ASP A 215 -1.79 13.85 -14.59
CA ASP A 215 -2.75 14.05 -15.67
C ASP A 215 -4.14 13.47 -15.33
N ILE A 216 -4.18 12.35 -14.62
CA ILE A 216 -5.44 11.75 -14.17
C ILE A 216 -6.09 12.58 -13.06
N VAL A 217 -5.31 13.00 -12.06
CA VAL A 217 -5.87 13.62 -10.85
C VAL A 217 -6.11 15.12 -10.98
N GLU A 218 -5.52 15.80 -11.97
CA GLU A 218 -5.70 17.23 -12.19
C GLU A 218 -7.18 17.61 -12.36
N SER A 219 -7.97 16.72 -12.94
CA SER A 219 -9.41 16.90 -13.14
C SER A 219 -10.27 16.60 -11.90
N GLN A 220 -9.68 16.10 -10.81
CA GLN A 220 -10.37 15.62 -9.60
C GLN A 220 -10.59 16.73 -8.55
N GLY A 221 -11.07 17.89 -9.01
CA GLY A 221 -11.33 19.06 -8.18
C GLY A 221 -10.09 19.80 -7.69
N ASP A 222 -10.28 20.82 -6.84
CA ASP A 222 -9.22 21.74 -6.43
C ASP A 222 -8.02 21.04 -5.78
N MET A 223 -8.27 20.02 -4.95
CA MET A 223 -7.21 19.23 -4.31
C MET A 223 -6.43 18.39 -5.34
N GLY A 224 -7.12 17.80 -6.31
CA GLY A 224 -6.51 17.02 -7.38
C GLY A 224 -5.61 17.88 -8.27
N GLY A 225 -6.11 19.04 -8.71
CA GLY A 225 -5.34 20.03 -9.47
C GLY A 225 -4.11 20.53 -8.71
N LEU A 226 -4.27 20.83 -7.42
CA LEU A 226 -3.15 21.23 -6.56
C LEU A 226 -2.10 20.13 -6.46
N PHE A 227 -2.51 18.89 -6.14
CA PHE A 227 -1.61 17.76 -5.98
C PHE A 227 -0.89 17.41 -7.30
N ALA A 228 -1.60 17.41 -8.44
CA ALA A 228 -1.02 17.23 -9.77
C ALA A 228 0.11 18.24 -10.05
N GLY A 229 -0.09 19.51 -9.68
CA GLY A 229 0.94 20.53 -9.79
C GLY A 229 2.22 20.20 -9.01
N TYR A 230 2.10 19.59 -7.83
CA TYR A 230 3.26 19.17 -7.03
C TYR A 230 3.91 17.89 -7.54
N LEU A 231 3.12 16.91 -7.99
CA LEU A 231 3.65 15.69 -8.61
C LEU A 231 4.57 16.03 -9.77
N ARG A 232 4.15 16.95 -10.66
CA ARG A 232 4.97 17.40 -11.79
C ARG A 232 6.27 18.10 -11.35
N LYS A 233 6.28 18.79 -10.21
CA LYS A 233 7.51 19.34 -9.61
C LYS A 233 8.40 18.23 -9.04
N TRP A 234 7.80 17.21 -8.43
CA TRP A 234 8.49 16.11 -7.76
C TRP A 234 9.09 15.07 -8.71
N ILE A 235 8.79 15.16 -10.01
CA ILE A 235 9.51 14.42 -11.07
C ILE A 235 11.02 14.75 -11.04
N GLU A 236 11.39 16.01 -10.76
CA GLU A 236 12.79 16.44 -10.74
C GLU A 236 13.50 15.98 -9.46
N ASP A 237 14.70 15.39 -9.61
CA ASP A 237 15.58 15.03 -8.48
C ASP A 237 15.85 16.27 -7.61
N PRO A 238 15.49 16.26 -6.31
CA PRO A 238 15.69 17.41 -5.43
C PRO A 238 17.17 17.71 -5.16
N ALA A 239 18.09 16.79 -5.45
CA ALA A 239 19.52 17.07 -5.41
C ALA A 239 20.03 17.83 -6.64
N LYS A 240 19.21 17.94 -7.70
CA LYS A 240 19.57 18.56 -9.00
C LYS A 240 18.81 19.85 -9.30
N SER A 241 17.86 20.25 -8.45
CA SER A 241 17.03 21.43 -8.63
C SER A 241 16.87 22.19 -7.30
N PRO A 242 16.72 23.53 -7.32
CA PRO A 242 16.33 24.28 -6.13
C PRO A 242 14.83 24.09 -5.83
N PRO A 243 14.38 24.27 -4.57
CA PRO A 243 12.96 24.33 -4.22
C PRO A 243 12.22 25.38 -5.06
N ARG A 244 10.98 25.08 -5.50
CA ARG A 244 10.19 25.95 -6.40
C ARG A 244 8.89 26.46 -5.78
#